data_AF-A0A962ZQQ7-F1
#
_entry.id   AF-A0A962ZQQ7-F1
#
_cell.length_a   1.000
_cell.length_b   1.000
_cell.length_c   1.000
_cell.angle_alpha   90.00
_cell.angle_beta   90.00
_cell.angle_gamma   90.00
#
_symmetry.space_group_name_H-M   'P 1'
#
loop_
_entity.id
_entity.type
_entity.pdbx_description
1 polymer ?
#
loop_
_entity_poly.entity_id
_entity_poly.type
_entity_poly.pdbx_seq_one_letter_code
_entity_poly.pdbx_strand_id
1 'polypeptide(L)' 'MSNKKASLKIDGRETIELPIHTGTLGPDVVDVGALTGQGLFTYDPGFVSTAACESQITYIDG' A
#
# COMPACT_ATOMS: atom_id res chain seq x y z
N MET A 1 8.53 13.66 1.89
CA MET A 1 8.56 12.19 1.73
C MET A 1 8.86 11.58 3.09
N SER A 2 7.83 11.08 3.78
CA SER A 2 8.00 10.42 5.08
C SER A 2 8.73 9.10 4.91
N ASN A 3 9.73 8.84 5.75
CA ASN A 3 10.55 7.62 5.74
C ASN A 3 9.83 6.42 6.39
N LYS A 4 8.49 6.42 6.34
CA LYS A 4 7.65 5.41 6.98
C LYS A 4 7.66 4.15 6.13
N LYS A 5 7.79 3.01 6.80
CA LYS A 5 7.77 1.69 6.18
C LYS A 5 6.86 0.76 6.97
N ALA A 6 6.20 -0.15 6.26
CA ALA A 6 5.50 -1.28 6.82
C ALA A 6 6.36 -2.54 6.64
N SER A 7 6.33 -3.44 7.62
CA SER A 7 7.01 -4.73 7.52
C SER A 7 5.99 -5.82 7.24
N LEU A 8 6.12 -6.50 6.10
CA LEU A 8 5.33 -7.67 5.73
C LEU A 8 6.13 -8.94 6.08
N LYS A 9 5.60 -9.72 7.02
CA LYS A 9 6.21 -10.97 7.46
C LYS A 9 5.40 -12.15 6.92
N ILE A 10 6.07 -13.07 6.22
CA ILE A 10 5.49 -14.28 5.63
C ILE A 10 6.33 -15.45 6.07
N ASP A 11 5.70 -16.54 6.50
CA ASP A 11 6.40 -17.73 6.96
C ASP A 11 7.32 -18.30 5.87
N GLY A 12 8.58 -18.55 6.23
CA GLY A 12 9.59 -19.06 5.31
C GLY A 12 10.18 -18.02 4.34
N ARG A 13 9.86 -16.73 4.51
CA ARG A 13 10.48 -15.63 3.76
C ARG A 13 11.13 -14.61 4.69
N GLU A 14 12.11 -13.88 4.18
CA GLU A 14 12.61 -12.70 4.86
C GLU A 14 11.52 -11.62 4.95
N THR A 15 11.59 -10.81 6.00
CA THR A 15 10.68 -9.67 6.18
C THR A 15 10.83 -8.70 5.01
N ILE A 16 9.72 -8.37 4.37
CA ILE A 16 9.70 -7.43 3.25
C ILE A 16 9.32 -6.06 3.79
N GLU A 17 10.15 -5.06 3.52
CA GLU A 17 9.87 -3.66 3.84
C GLU A 17 9.10 -3.01 2.69
N LEU A 18 7.94 -2.45 3.00
CA LEU A 18 7.06 -1.79 2.05
C LEU A 18 6.99 -0.29 2.35
N PRO A 19 7.19 0.60 1.37
CA PRO A 19 7.03 2.04 1.57
C PRO A 19 5.61 2.40 1.99
N ILE A 20 5.48 3.42 2.86
CA ILE A 20 4.19 4.02 3.19
C ILE A 20 4.12 5.43 2.60
N HIS A 21 3.06 5.70 1.85
CA HIS A 21 2.75 7.04 1.36
C HIS A 21 1.69 7.68 2.25
N THR A 22 1.95 8.93 2.64
CA THR A 22 1.02 9.76 3.40
C THR A 22 0.44 10.82 2.47
N GLY A 23 -0.88 10.82 2.31
CA GLY A 23 -1.61 11.87 1.60
C GLY A 23 -1.68 13.17 2.42
N THR A 24 -2.16 14.24 1.79
CA THR A 24 -2.50 15.49 2.51
C THR A 24 -3.73 15.31 3.40
N LEU A 25 -4.67 14.46 2.97
CA LEU A 25 -5.90 14.05 3.65
C LEU A 25 -6.13 12.55 3.42
N GLY A 26 -6.93 11.93 4.29
CA GLY A 26 -7.24 10.51 4.24
C GLY A 26 -6.16 9.60 4.87
N PRO A 27 -6.33 8.28 4.76
CA PRO A 27 -5.44 7.30 5.37
C PRO A 27 -4.08 7.17 4.67
N ASP A 28 -3.07 6.73 5.42
CA ASP A 28 -1.77 6.28 4.87
C ASP A 28 -1.99 5.03 4.00
N VAL A 29 -1.25 4.92 2.89
CA VAL A 29 -1.31 3.77 1.97
C VAL A 29 0.03 3.05 1.91
N VAL A 30 -0.02 1.72 1.79
CA VAL A 30 1.17 0.86 1.68
C VAL A 30 1.40 0.52 0.21
N ASP A 31 2.59 0.80 -0.31
CA ASP A 31 2.97 0.43 -1.67
C ASP A 31 3.29 -1.07 -1.73
N VAL A 32 2.48 -1.80 -2.50
CA VAL A 32 2.60 -3.24 -2.72
C VAL A 32 3.05 -3.59 -4.15
N GLY A 33 3.38 -2.61 -4.99
CA GLY A 33 3.72 -2.84 -6.40
C GLY A 33 4.92 -3.76 -6.60
N ALA A 34 5.91 -3.66 -5.71
CA ALA A 34 7.12 -4.48 -5.72
C ALA A 34 6.89 -5.96 -5.34
N LEU A 35 5.73 -6.31 -4.75
CA LEU A 35 5.43 -7.69 -4.33
C LEU A 35 5.36 -8.66 -5.51
N THR A 36 4.92 -8.18 -6.68
CA THR A 36 4.81 -8.99 -7.89
C THR A 36 6.17 -9.55 -8.34
N GLY A 37 7.26 -8.77 -8.17
CA GLY A 37 8.63 -9.22 -8.43
C GLY A 37 9.11 -10.34 -7.49
N GLN A 38 8.42 -10.54 -6.37
CA GLN A 38 8.67 -11.61 -5.40
C GLN A 38 7.66 -12.78 -5.53
N GLY A 39 6.84 -12.78 -6.58
CA GLY A 39 5.80 -13.79 -6.81
C GLY A 39 4.65 -13.72 -5.81
N LEU A 40 4.43 -12.57 -5.17
CA LEU A 40 3.33 -12.32 -4.24
C LEU A 40 2.29 -11.42 -4.89
N PHE A 41 1.02 -11.72 -4.64
CA PHE A 41 -0.12 -10.93 -5.08
C PHE A 41 -1.03 -10.64 -3.89
N THR A 42 -1.63 -9.46 -3.88
CA THR A 42 -2.72 -9.14 -2.97
C THR A 42 -4.02 -9.71 -3.52
N TYR A 43 -4.95 -10.06 -2.63
CA TYR A 43 -6.28 -10.51 -3.00
C TYR A 43 -7.31 -9.58 -2.35
N ASP A 44 -7.88 -8.69 -3.15
CA ASP A 44 -8.86 -7.68 -2.73
C ASP A 44 -9.97 -7.56 -3.79
N PRO A 45 -10.93 -8.51 -3.83
CA PRO A 45 -12.00 -8.49 -4.82
C PRO A 45 -12.87 -7.23 -4.63
N GLY A 46 -12.92 -6.40 -5.67
CA GLY A 46 -13.68 -5.14 -5.66
C GLY A 46 -12.88 -3.91 -5.23
N PHE A 47 -11.56 -4.03 -5.02
CA PHE A 47 -10.66 -2.91 -4.71
C PHE A 47 -11.07 -2.10 -3.47
N VAL A 48 -11.68 -2.75 -2.49
CA VAL A 48 -12.21 -2.07 -1.30
C VAL A 48 -11.08 -1.50 -0.43
N SER A 49 -9.92 -2.16 -0.42
CA SER A 49 -8.73 -1.77 0.35
C SER A 49 -7.53 -1.44 -0.54
N THR A 50 -7.78 -1.12 -1.82
CA THR A 50 -6.72 -0.85 -2.80
C THR A 50 -6.84 0.56 -3.36
N ALA A 51 -5.86 1.42 -3.04
CA ALA A 51 -5.74 2.74 -3.66
C ALA A 51 -5.12 2.62 -5.06
N ALA A 52 -5.97 2.69 -6.11
CA ALA A 52 -5.52 2.47 -7.49
C ALA A 52 -4.80 3.67 -8.13
N CYS A 53 -4.97 4.89 -7.61
CA CYS A 53 -4.32 6.09 -8.13
C CYS A 53 -4.07 7.14 -7.03
N GLU A 54 -3.14 8.05 -7.30
CA GLU A 54 -3.05 9.33 -6.59
C GLU A 54 -4.00 10.34 -7.25
N SER A 55 -4.74 11.11 -6.44
CA SER A 55 -5.61 12.17 -6.94
C SER A 55 -5.47 13.44 -6.10
N GLN A 56 -5.49 14.58 -6.78
CA GLN A 56 -5.49 15.91 -6.16
C GLN A 56 -6.77 16.69 -6.50
N ILE A 57 -7.78 16.02 -7.08
CA ILE A 57 -8.99 16.66 -7.62
C ILE A 57 -10.11 16.72 -6.57
N THR A 58 -10.37 15.63 -5.86
CA THR A 58 -11.50 15.55 -4.91
C THR A 58 -11.17 14.57 -3.79
N TYR A 59 -11.53 14.95 -2.56
CA TYR A 59 -11.50 14.10 -1.37
C TYR A 59 -12.93 13.97 -0.82
N ILE A 60 -13.30 12.76 -0.40
CA ILE A 60 -14.61 12.45 0.19
C ILE A 60 -14.36 11.83 1.57
N ASP A 61 -15.05 12.36 2.58
CA ASP A 61 -15.09 11.86 3.94
C ASP A 61 -16.57 11.76 4.33
N GLY A 62 -17.07 10.53 4.46
CA GLY A 62 -18.50 10.22 4.55
C GLY A 62 -19.12 10.43 5.93
#